data_AF-A0A1X9MFY0-F1
#
_entry.id   AF-A0A1X9MFY0-F1
#
_cell.length_a   1.000
_cell.length_b   1.000
_cell.length_c   1.000
_cell.angle_alpha   90.00
_cell.angle_beta   90.00
_cell.angle_gamma   90.00
#
_symmetry.space_group_name_H-M   'P 1'
#
loop_
_entity.id
_entity.type
_entity.pdbx_description
1 polymer ?
#
loop_
_entity_poly.entity_id
_entity_poly.type
_entity_poly.pdbx_seq_one_letter_code
_entity_poly.pdbx_strand_id
1 'polypeptide(L)'
;MQIFIKDLGRSIEILLFLIVGFFLTTNLAATIYGSYGIVFTGNVWVNWFGISFFLFVVYAMIMGALFKEVKYYKAFLQSKIFWLAFVVSIYIIFVPFVKGENPF
;
A
#
# COMPACT_ATOMS: atom_id res chain seq x y z
N MET A 1 -23.05 15.66 -9.86
CA MET A 1 -21.86 16.15 -10.59
C MET A 1 -20.73 16.58 -9.64
N GLN A 2 -20.96 17.50 -8.69
CA GLN A 2 -19.91 17.94 -7.74
C GLN A 2 -19.32 16.83 -6.84
N ILE A 3 -20.15 15.87 -6.39
CA ILE A 3 -19.69 14.73 -5.56
C ILE A 3 -18.78 13.80 -6.38
N PHE A 4 -19.17 13.50 -7.62
CA PHE A 4 -18.39 12.66 -8.53
C PHE A 4 -17.02 13.27 -8.86
N ILE A 5 -16.93 14.59 -9.08
CA ILE A 5 -15.66 15.28 -9.30
C ILE A 5 -14.76 15.20 -8.05
N LYS A 6 -15.34 15.29 -6.85
CA LYS A 6 -14.59 15.13 -5.59
C LYS A 6 -14.08 13.70 -5.39
N ASP A 7 -14.87 12.70 -5.72
CA ASP A 7 -14.46 11.29 -5.60
C ASP A 7 -13.47 10.88 -6.71
N LEU A 8 -13.56 11.49 -7.89
CA LEU A 8 -12.56 11.36 -8.95
C LEU A 8 -11.22 11.99 -8.52
N GLY A 9 -11.27 13.17 -7.90
CA GLY A 9 -10.10 13.82 -7.30
C GLY A 9 -9.43 12.96 -6.23
N ARG A 10 -10.22 12.31 -5.37
CA ARG A 10 -9.70 11.35 -4.36
C ARG A 10 -9.11 10.10 -4.99
N SER A 11 -9.63 9.66 -6.13
CA SER A 11 -9.05 8.51 -6.85
C SER A 11 -7.65 8.80 -7.40
N ILE A 12 -7.28 10.07 -7.60
CA ILE A 12 -5.90 10.47 -7.92
C ILE A 12 -4.94 10.19 -6.75
N GLU A 13 -5.43 10.17 -5.50
CA GLU A 13 -4.61 9.87 -4.33
C GLU A 13 -4.01 8.45 -4.43
N ILE A 14 -4.71 7.50 -5.06
CA ILE A 14 -4.19 6.15 -5.33
C ILE A 14 -2.90 6.21 -6.17
N LEU A 15 -2.85 7.10 -7.18
CA LEU A 15 -1.66 7.27 -8.01
C LEU A 15 -0.49 7.85 -7.20
N LEU A 16 -0.78 8.73 -6.23
CA LEU A 16 0.25 9.23 -5.31
C LEU A 16 0.85 8.09 -4.48
N PHE A 17 0.02 7.18 -3.96
CA PHE A 17 0.52 6.03 -3.21
C PHE A 17 1.34 5.05 -4.06
N LEU A 18 1.01 4.91 -5.35
CA LEU A 18 1.85 4.14 -6.27
C LEU A 18 3.22 4.80 -6.46
N ILE A 19 3.28 6.11 -6.68
CA ILE A 19 4.56 6.83 -6.85
C ILE A 19 5.39 6.78 -5.56
N VAL A 20 4.77 7.11 -4.42
CA VAL A 20 5.44 7.09 -3.11
C VAL A 20 5.87 5.67 -2.75
N GLY A 21 5.01 4.68 -2.98
CA GLY A 21 5.34 3.29 -2.73
C GLY A 21 6.49 2.82 -3.59
N PHE A 22 6.62 3.28 -4.84
CA PHE A 22 7.74 2.93 -5.72
C PHE A 22 9.05 3.47 -5.15
N PHE A 23 9.03 4.76 -4.76
CA PHE A 23 10.16 5.39 -4.11
C PHE A 23 10.58 4.66 -2.83
N LEU A 24 9.63 4.32 -1.95
CA LEU A 24 9.94 3.57 -0.74
C LEU A 24 10.44 2.16 -1.03
N THR A 25 9.91 1.48 -2.04
CA THR A 25 10.35 0.12 -2.37
C THR A 25 11.80 0.11 -2.83
N THR A 26 12.15 1.05 -3.72
CA THR A 26 13.48 1.12 -4.34
C THR A 26 14.55 1.72 -3.44
N ASN A 27 14.19 2.65 -2.54
CA ASN A 27 15.17 3.36 -1.71
C ASN A 27 15.16 2.89 -0.26
N LEU A 28 14.00 2.57 0.31
CA LEU A 28 13.87 2.22 1.72
C LEU A 28 13.82 0.71 1.92
N ALA A 29 12.88 0.01 1.27
CA ALA A 29 12.72 -1.42 1.42
C ALA A 29 13.95 -2.18 0.93
N ALA A 30 14.52 -1.79 -0.22
CA ALA A 30 15.77 -2.35 -0.71
C ALA A 30 16.92 -2.22 0.31
N THR A 31 17.08 -1.04 0.93
CA THR A 31 18.12 -0.80 1.94
C THR A 31 17.85 -1.57 3.23
N ILE A 32 16.61 -1.58 3.71
CA ILE A 32 16.23 -2.35 4.90
C ILE A 32 16.46 -3.83 4.63
N TYR A 33 15.93 -4.41 3.57
CA TYR A 33 16.09 -5.83 3.29
C TYR A 33 17.57 -6.19 3.09
N GLY A 34 18.33 -5.35 2.38
CA GLY A 34 19.77 -5.52 2.22
C GLY A 34 20.55 -5.52 3.54
N SER A 35 20.13 -4.76 4.55
CA SER A 35 20.78 -4.77 5.87
C SER A 35 20.57 -6.08 6.64
N TYR A 36 19.54 -6.85 6.29
CA TYR A 36 19.30 -8.22 6.78
C TYR A 36 19.90 -9.30 5.87
N GLY A 37 20.71 -8.91 4.86
CA GLY A 37 21.29 -9.85 3.89
C GLY A 37 20.29 -10.36 2.86
N ILE A 38 19.08 -9.81 2.81
CA ILE A 38 18.03 -10.21 1.86
C ILE A 38 18.32 -9.51 0.54
N VAL A 39 18.64 -10.30 -0.48
CA VAL A 39 18.92 -9.77 -1.82
C VAL A 39 17.63 -9.26 -2.44
N PHE A 40 17.58 -7.95 -2.69
CA PHE A 40 16.44 -7.28 -3.29
C PHE A 40 16.64 -7.06 -4.79
N THR A 41 16.90 -8.15 -5.52
CA THR A 41 17.12 -8.13 -6.97
C THR A 41 16.08 -9.01 -7.66
N GLY A 42 15.34 -8.47 -8.62
CA GLY A 42 14.31 -9.23 -9.35
C GLY A 42 13.01 -8.45 -9.56
N ASN A 43 11.88 -9.15 -9.46
CA ASN A 43 10.55 -8.61 -9.69
C ASN A 43 10.02 -7.83 -8.47
N VAL A 44 10.49 -6.59 -8.33
CA VAL A 44 10.07 -5.69 -7.24
C VAL A 44 8.62 -5.22 -7.33
N TRP A 45 7.87 -5.57 -8.39
CA TRP A 45 6.50 -5.11 -8.60
C TRP A 45 5.57 -5.60 -7.50
N VAL A 46 5.74 -6.84 -7.03
CA VAL A 46 4.91 -7.41 -5.95
C VAL A 46 5.14 -6.65 -4.64
N ASN A 47 6.41 -6.44 -4.25
CA ASN A 47 6.76 -5.66 -3.08
C ASN A 47 6.28 -4.21 -3.20
N TRP A 48 6.41 -3.63 -4.40
CA TRP A 48 5.94 -2.29 -4.70
C TRP A 48 4.44 -2.14 -4.52
N PHE A 49 3.65 -3.05 -5.09
CA PHE A 49 2.20 -3.04 -4.90
C PHE A 49 1.83 -3.29 -3.43
N GLY A 50 2.53 -4.19 -2.75
CA GLY A 50 2.34 -4.45 -1.32
C GLY A 50 2.54 -3.18 -0.48
N ILE A 51 3.67 -2.49 -0.64
CA ILE A 51 3.98 -1.26 0.09
C ILE A 51 2.99 -0.15 -0.26
N SER A 52 2.71 0.06 -1.55
CA SER A 52 1.77 1.11 -2.01
C SER A 52 0.37 0.90 -1.42
N PHE A 53 -0.12 -0.34 -1.45
CA PHE A 53 -1.44 -0.68 -0.92
C PHE A 53 -1.47 -0.57 0.60
N PHE A 54 -0.43 -1.03 1.30
CA PHE A 54 -0.31 -0.87 2.74
C PHE A 54 -0.42 0.60 3.16
N LEU A 55 0.32 1.49 2.49
CA LEU A 55 0.25 2.93 2.74
C LEU A 55 -1.14 3.50 2.48
N PHE A 56 -1.77 3.09 1.37
CA PHE A 56 -3.12 3.54 1.04
C PHE A 56 -4.15 3.10 2.09
N VAL A 57 -4.06 1.88 2.61
CA VAL A 57 -4.94 1.40 3.69
C VAL A 57 -4.76 2.22 4.96
N VAL A 58 -3.52 2.47 5.37
CA VAL A 58 -3.21 3.32 6.54
C VAL A 58 -3.78 4.72 6.35
N TYR A 59 -3.59 5.31 5.17
CA TYR A 59 -4.17 6.60 4.82
C TYR A 59 -5.70 6.59 4.85
N ALA A 60 -6.35 5.59 4.25
CA ALA A 60 -7.80 5.45 4.24
C ALA A 60 -8.37 5.29 5.66
N MET A 61 -7.66 4.59 6.55
CA MET A 61 -8.04 4.50 7.98
C MET A 61 -7.96 5.87 8.67
N ILE A 62 -6.87 6.62 8.47
CA ILE A 62 -6.70 7.97 9.04
C ILE A 62 -7.78 8.92 8.51
N MET A 63 -7.99 8.95 7.20
CA MET A 63 -8.97 9.81 6.57
C MET A 63 -10.40 9.41 6.90
N GLY A 64 -10.70 8.11 7.01
CA GLY A 64 -12.01 7.63 7.44
C GLY A 64 -12.33 7.97 8.89
N ALA A 65 -11.31 8.02 9.75
CA ALA A 65 -11.46 8.45 11.15
C ALA A 65 -11.68 9.98 11.27
N LEU A 66 -10.93 10.78 10.50
CA LEU A 66 -11.00 12.24 10.50
C LEU A 66 -12.22 12.80 9.76
N PHE A 67 -12.58 12.20 8.63
CA PHE A 67 -13.62 12.68 7.71
C PHE A 67 -14.76 11.66 7.57
N LYS A 68 -15.46 11.39 8.66
CA LYS A 68 -16.51 10.36 8.75
C LYS A 68 -17.66 10.50 7.73
N GLU A 69 -17.93 11.73 7.28
CA GLU A 69 -18.97 12.04 6.29
C GLU A 69 -18.57 11.68 4.84
N VAL A 70 -17.28 11.40 4.61
CA VAL A 70 -16.78 11.08 3.27
C VAL A 70 -17.04 9.61 2.95
N LYS A 71 -18.07 9.38 2.13
CA LYS A 71 -18.48 8.04 1.69
C LYS A 71 -17.37 7.25 0.98
N TYR A 72 -16.46 7.94 0.29
CA TYR A 72 -15.34 7.32 -0.43
C TYR A 72 -14.48 6.44 0.48
N TYR A 73 -13.90 6.98 1.54
CA TYR A 73 -13.06 6.21 2.47
C TYR A 73 -13.86 5.14 3.21
N LYS A 74 -15.10 5.46 3.59
CA LYS A 74 -15.99 4.51 4.26
C LYS A 74 -16.27 3.27 3.40
N ALA A 75 -16.41 3.43 2.09
CA ALA A 75 -16.64 2.32 1.17
C ALA A 75 -15.47 1.33 1.15
N PHE A 76 -14.23 1.83 1.13
CA PHE A 76 -13.04 0.97 1.24
C PHE A 76 -12.97 0.26 2.59
N LEU A 77 -13.15 1.00 3.69
CA LEU A 77 -13.07 0.44 5.05
C LEU A 77 -14.18 -0.58 5.37
N GLN A 78 -15.30 -0.57 4.65
CA GLN A 78 -16.36 -1.58 4.78
C GLN A 78 -16.16 -2.80 3.85
N SER A 79 -15.24 -2.72 2.88
CA SER A 79 -15.03 -3.78 1.90
C SER A 79 -14.18 -4.92 2.47
N LYS A 80 -14.73 -6.14 2.44
CA LYS A 80 -13.99 -7.35 2.83
C LYS A 80 -12.77 -7.61 1.94
N ILE A 81 -12.90 -7.33 0.64
CA ILE A 81 -11.80 -7.50 -0.34
C ILE A 81 -10.67 -6.52 -0.02
N PHE A 82 -11.00 -5.30 0.41
CA PHE A 82 -10.01 -4.30 0.80
C PHE A 82 -9.18 -4.78 2.00
N TRP A 83 -9.84 -5.33 3.02
CA TRP A 83 -9.15 -5.93 4.17
C TRP A 83 -8.35 -7.18 3.82
N LEU A 84 -8.86 -8.04 2.93
CA LEU A 84 -8.12 -9.21 2.46
C LEU A 84 -6.84 -8.79 1.73
N ALA A 85 -6.94 -7.82 0.82
CA ALA A 85 -5.79 -7.26 0.14
C ALA A 85 -4.79 -6.63 1.13
N PHE A 86 -5.27 -6.06 2.25
CA PHE A 86 -4.40 -5.49 3.28
C PHE A 86 -3.59 -6.59 3.98
N VAL A 87 -4.23 -7.70 4.34
CA VAL A 87 -3.52 -8.85 4.91
C VAL A 87 -2.48 -9.39 3.92
N VAL A 88 -2.82 -9.50 2.64
CA VAL A 88 -1.87 -9.89 1.59
C VAL A 88 -0.70 -8.90 1.49
N SER A 89 -0.97 -7.60 1.58
CA SER A 89 0.08 -6.57 1.54
C SER A 89 1.05 -6.67 2.72
N ILE A 90 0.54 -6.94 3.93
CA ILE A 90 1.35 -7.20 5.12
C ILE A 90 2.20 -8.45 4.87
N TYR A 91 1.60 -9.54 4.41
CA TYR A 91 2.33 -10.76 4.10
C TYR A 91 3.48 -10.52 3.12
N ILE A 92 3.24 -9.79 2.02
CA ILE A 92 4.26 -9.45 1.02
C ILE A 92 5.44 -8.68 1.65
N ILE A 93 5.16 -7.75 2.55
CA ILE A 93 6.20 -6.94 3.21
C ILE A 93 7.02 -7.75 4.22
N PHE A 94 6.39 -8.69 4.93
CA PHE A 94 7.04 -9.41 6.03
C PHE A 94 7.62 -10.77 5.64
N VAL A 95 7.11 -11.44 4.61
CA VAL A 95 7.59 -12.76 4.20
C VAL A 95 9.09 -12.81 3.89
N PRO A 96 9.74 -11.76 3.32
CA PRO A 96 11.18 -11.82 3.06
C PRO A 96 12.01 -11.96 4.33
N PHE A 97 11.58 -11.36 5.44
CA PHE A 97 12.28 -11.47 6.72
C PHE A 97 12.17 -12.87 7.33
N VAL A 98 11.06 -13.58 7.07
CA VAL A 98 10.86 -14.95 7.57
C VAL A 98 11.65 -15.95 6.73
N LYS A 99 11.73 -15.72 5.41
CA LYS A 99 12.44 -16.62 4.49
C LYS A 99 13.94 -16.34 4.38
N GLY A 100 14.38 -15.13 4.68
CA GLY A 100 15.76 -14.68 4.44
C GLY A 100 16.06 -14.33 2.98
N GLU A 101 15.05 -14.37 2.10
CA GLU A 101 15.14 -14.04 0.68
C GLU A 101 13.83 -13.39 0.20
N ASN A 102 13.87 -12.60 -0.88
CA ASN A 102 12.63 -12.11 -1.50
C ASN A 102 12.00 -13.24 -2.32
N PRO A 103 10.81 -13.77 -1.95
CA PRO A 103 10.20 -14.90 -2.66
C PRO A 103 9.46 -14.49 -3.94
N PHE A 104 9.60 -13.23 -4.36
CA PHE A 104 8.87 -12.61 -5.47
C PHE A 104 9.84 -12.09 -6.53
#